data_AF-A0A955YL42-F1
#
_entry.id   AF-A0A955YL42-F1
#
_cell.length_a   1.000
_cell.length_b   1.000
_cell.length_c   1.000
_cell.angle_alpha   90.00
_cell.angle_beta   90.00
_cell.angle_gamma   90.00
#
_symmetry.space_group_name_H-M   'P 1'
#
loop_
_entity.id
_entity.type
_entity.pdbx_description
1 polymer ?
#
loop_
_entity_poly.entity_id
_entity_poly.type
_entity_poly.pdbx_seq_one_letter_code
_entity_poly.pdbx_strand_id
1 'polypeptide(L)'
;MSILLVVIALVALAFVGVAVLGVVVVMRGDSASDRERLVQAGAARNAERASDVVFFFRFEGQDARDAQALTQRFPVELGPAQTRDAALELTRIVPSATHAYLSPCAWPPVKAYSPVTNGIILGFRARTRVSLDTVQDDRQLTELTATLRQVSALLDSEILGGQLQVAADSQDPDAPRLVPVDQGSLPGHRPCPHCKQPLPVFATRCGACGSRAMS
;
A
#
# COMPACT_ATOMS: atom_id res chain seq x y z
N MET A 1 47.96 16.98 48.19
CA MET A 1 46.78 17.74 47.69
C MET A 1 46.66 17.76 46.16
N SER A 2 47.73 17.68 45.36
CA SER A 2 47.63 17.77 43.88
C SER A 2 46.94 16.59 43.19
N ILE A 3 47.11 15.34 43.66
CA ILE A 3 46.55 14.16 42.98
C ILE A 3 45.01 14.14 43.08
N LEU A 4 44.45 14.55 44.22
CA LEU A 4 43.01 14.59 44.44
C LEU A 4 42.31 15.58 43.47
N LEU A 5 42.93 16.74 43.25
CA LEU A 5 42.40 17.75 42.32
C LEU A 5 42.42 17.27 40.87
N VAL A 6 43.46 16.52 40.46
CA VAL A 6 43.55 15.94 39.11
C VAL A 6 42.48 14.88 38.89
N VAL A 7 42.21 14.03 39.89
CA VAL A 7 41.17 13.01 39.80
C VAL A 7 39.77 13.64 39.72
N ILE A 8 39.51 14.68 40.52
CA ILE A 8 38.23 15.41 40.49
C ILE A 8 38.03 16.09 39.12
N ALA A 9 39.07 16.69 38.56
CA ALA A 9 39.02 17.32 37.24
C ALA A 9 38.72 16.31 36.12
N LEU A 10 39.33 15.12 36.15
CA LEU A 10 39.09 14.06 35.17
C LEU A 10 37.65 13.51 35.24
N VAL A 11 37.13 13.32 36.45
CA VAL A 11 35.74 12.85 36.65
C VAL A 11 34.74 13.90 36.14
N ALA A 12 34.97 15.17 36.42
CA ALA A 12 34.14 16.26 35.91
C ALA A 12 34.14 16.32 34.37
N LEU A 13 35.31 16.14 33.74
CA LEU A 13 35.46 16.18 32.28
C LEU A 13 34.78 14.99 31.61
N ALA A 14 34.86 13.80 32.21
CA ALA A 14 34.12 12.62 31.75
C ALA A 14 32.60 12.81 31.85
N PHE A 15 32.12 13.41 32.95
CA PHE A 15 30.70 13.65 33.15
C PHE A 15 30.13 14.66 32.14
N VAL A 16 30.88 15.73 31.86
CA VAL A 16 30.52 16.71 30.82
C VAL A 16 30.55 16.07 29.43
N GLY A 17 31.55 15.24 29.14
CA GLY A 17 31.63 14.51 27.87
C GLY A 17 30.42 13.58 27.63
N VAL A 18 30.00 12.83 28.65
CA VAL A 18 28.83 11.95 28.58
C VAL A 18 27.53 12.76 28.44
N ALA A 19 27.40 13.87 29.15
CA ALA A 19 26.23 14.75 29.05
C ALA A 19 26.09 15.37 27.65
N VAL A 20 27.19 15.86 27.08
CA VAL A 20 27.20 16.43 25.72
C VAL A 20 26.87 15.36 24.67
N LEU A 21 27.43 14.15 24.81
CA LEU A 21 27.13 13.05 23.90
C LEU A 21 25.65 12.64 23.97
N GLY A 22 25.07 12.61 25.18
CA GLY A 22 23.65 12.35 25.39
C GLY A 22 22.75 13.38 24.70
N VAL A 23 23.06 14.68 24.82
CA VAL A 23 22.29 15.75 24.17
C VAL A 23 22.39 15.68 22.65
N VAL A 24 23.56 15.37 22.08
CA VAL A 24 23.74 15.21 20.63
C VAL A 24 22.96 14.02 20.08
N VAL A 25 22.90 12.91 20.84
CA VAL A 25 22.11 11.72 20.45
C VAL A 25 20.62 12.02 20.52
N VAL A 26 20.14 12.71 21.56
CA VAL A 26 18.72 13.09 21.70
C VAL A 26 18.31 14.07 20.59
N MET A 27 19.10 15.11 20.32
CA MET A 27 18.80 16.06 19.24
C MET A 27 18.83 15.44 17.84
N ARG A 28 19.69 14.44 17.61
CA ARG A 28 19.68 13.67 16.35
C ARG A 28 18.47 12.72 16.25
N GLY A 29 17.99 12.18 17.36
CA GLY A 29 16.80 11.34 17.42
C GLY A 29 15.52 12.12 17.06
N ASP A 30 15.34 13.30 17.64
CA ASP A 30 14.16 14.14 17.36
C ASP A 30 14.15 14.63 15.91
N SER A 31 15.31 14.99 15.36
CA SER A 31 15.44 15.43 13.96
C SER A 31 15.11 14.33 12.94
N ALA A 32 15.38 13.06 13.26
CA ALA A 32 15.03 11.93 12.41
C ALA A 32 13.52 11.66 12.46
N SER A 33 12.91 11.69 13.66
CA SER A 33 11.47 11.50 13.82
C SER A 33 10.64 12.65 13.23
N ASP A 34 11.13 13.89 13.33
CA ASP A 34 10.46 15.04 12.73
C ASP A 34 10.62 15.05 11.22
N ARG A 35 11.74 14.56 10.69
CA ARG A 35 11.91 14.39 9.25
C ARG A 35 11.02 13.27 8.70
N GLU A 36 10.89 12.14 9.40
CA GLU A 36 9.92 11.09 9.05
C GLU A 36 8.47 11.61 9.13
N ARG A 37 8.13 12.38 10.16
CA ARG A 37 6.80 13.01 10.28
C ARG A 37 6.56 14.08 9.23
N LEU A 38 7.56 14.87 8.83
CA LEU A 38 7.45 15.87 7.78
C LEU A 38 7.40 15.24 6.39
N VAL A 39 8.10 14.12 6.17
CA VAL A 39 7.98 13.30 4.95
C VAL A 39 6.62 12.64 4.91
N GLN A 40 6.12 12.09 6.01
CA GLN A 40 4.75 11.54 6.12
C GLN A 40 3.69 12.64 5.96
N ALA A 41 3.87 13.83 6.54
CA ALA A 41 2.94 14.95 6.42
C ALA A 41 2.99 15.61 5.03
N GLY A 42 4.17 15.64 4.40
CA GLY A 42 4.35 16.08 3.01
C GLY A 42 3.81 15.09 2.00
N ALA A 43 3.94 13.78 2.26
CA ALA A 43 3.29 12.72 1.48
C ALA A 43 1.77 12.75 1.67
N ALA A 44 1.28 12.93 2.90
CA ALA A 44 -0.15 12.98 3.21
C ALA A 44 -0.86 14.21 2.62
N ARG A 45 -0.17 15.35 2.43
CA ARG A 45 -0.76 16.54 1.79
C ARG A 45 -0.62 16.60 0.27
N ASN A 46 0.34 15.91 -0.32
CA ASN A 46 0.44 15.76 -1.78
C ASN A 46 -0.40 14.58 -2.32
N ALA A 47 -1.02 13.79 -1.45
CA ALA A 47 -1.78 12.58 -1.79
C ALA A 47 -3.31 12.80 -1.82
N GLU A 48 -3.79 13.98 -2.22
CA GLU A 48 -5.19 14.10 -2.69
C GLU A 48 -5.31 13.88 -4.20
N ARG A 49 -4.29 14.32 -4.97
CA ARG A 49 -4.26 14.10 -6.41
C ARG A 49 -2.85 13.88 -6.94
N ALA A 50 -2.69 12.94 -7.87
CA ALA A 50 -1.41 12.67 -8.52
C ALA A 50 -1.59 12.30 -9.99
N SER A 51 -0.64 12.72 -10.83
CA SER A 51 -0.60 12.35 -12.25
C SER A 51 0.05 10.99 -12.51
N ASP A 52 0.77 10.46 -11.52
CA ASP A 52 1.39 9.14 -11.55
C ASP A 52 0.95 8.39 -10.30
N VAL A 53 0.20 7.31 -10.49
CA VAL A 53 -0.41 6.54 -9.39
C VAL A 53 -0.03 5.08 -9.52
N VAL A 54 0.14 4.42 -8.37
CA VAL A 54 0.39 2.99 -8.29
C VAL A 54 -0.65 2.32 -7.42
N PHE A 55 -1.16 1.20 -7.92
CA PHE A 55 -2.09 0.31 -7.26
C PHE A 55 -1.40 -1.01 -7.00
N PHE A 56 -1.60 -1.57 -5.82
CA PHE A 56 -1.35 -2.98 -5.57
C PHE A 56 -2.62 -3.64 -5.06
N PHE A 57 -2.94 -4.80 -5.60
CA PHE A 57 -4.08 -5.61 -5.18
C PHE A 57 -3.61 -7.03 -4.88
N ARG A 58 -4.09 -7.60 -3.78
CA ARG A 58 -3.88 -9.01 -3.48
C ARG A 58 -5.10 -9.83 -3.85
N PHE A 59 -4.86 -10.92 -4.57
CA PHE A 59 -5.88 -11.90 -4.93
C PHE A 59 -5.49 -13.28 -4.43
N GLU A 60 -6.49 -14.10 -4.11
CA GLU A 60 -6.34 -15.46 -3.61
C GLU A 60 -7.22 -16.44 -4.41
N GLY A 61 -6.95 -17.75 -4.29
CA GLY A 61 -7.81 -18.77 -4.91
C GLY A 61 -7.91 -18.67 -6.44
N GLN A 62 -9.14 -18.65 -6.95
CA GLN A 62 -9.41 -18.55 -8.39
C GLN A 62 -9.13 -17.14 -8.92
N ASP A 63 -9.47 -16.09 -8.15
CA ASP A 63 -9.22 -14.70 -8.54
C ASP A 63 -7.73 -14.43 -8.74
N ALA A 64 -6.86 -15.11 -7.99
CA ALA A 64 -5.41 -15.05 -8.20
C ALA A 64 -5.00 -15.54 -9.58
N ARG A 65 -5.64 -16.60 -10.09
CA ARG A 65 -5.37 -17.13 -11.44
C ARG A 65 -5.87 -16.17 -12.51
N ASP A 66 -7.04 -15.57 -12.29
CA ASP A 66 -7.65 -14.63 -13.22
C ASP A 66 -6.81 -13.35 -13.32
N ALA A 67 -6.32 -12.84 -12.18
CA ALA A 67 -5.38 -11.73 -12.11
C ALA A 67 -4.03 -12.08 -12.76
N GLN A 68 -3.52 -13.31 -12.60
CA GLN A 68 -2.31 -13.75 -13.29
C GLN A 68 -2.52 -13.81 -14.82
N ALA A 69 -3.64 -14.37 -15.29
CA ALA A 69 -3.99 -14.42 -16.70
C ALA A 69 -4.15 -13.00 -17.29
N LEU A 70 -4.67 -12.05 -16.52
CA LEU A 70 -4.71 -10.64 -16.91
C LEU A 70 -3.31 -10.10 -17.19
N THR A 71 -2.32 -10.31 -16.30
CA THR A 71 -0.94 -9.85 -16.54
C THR A 71 -0.29 -10.46 -17.77
N GLN A 72 -0.68 -11.68 -18.15
CA GLN A 72 -0.13 -12.37 -19.32
C GLN A 72 -0.74 -11.86 -20.64
N ARG A 73 -1.92 -11.21 -20.59
CA ARG A 73 -2.58 -10.64 -21.77
C ARG A 73 -1.96 -9.31 -22.22
N PHE A 74 -1.26 -8.63 -21.33
CA PHE A 74 -0.67 -7.32 -21.59
C PHE A 74 0.87 -7.38 -21.51
N PRO A 75 1.59 -6.53 -22.26
CA PRO A 75 3.00 -6.29 -21.98
C PRO A 75 3.18 -5.67 -20.59
N VAL A 76 4.36 -5.83 -19.99
CA VAL A 76 4.67 -5.21 -18.69
C VAL A 76 4.60 -3.69 -18.78
N GLU A 77 5.23 -3.10 -19.81
CA GLU A 77 5.11 -1.68 -20.15
C GLU A 77 3.91 -1.47 -21.06
N LEU A 78 2.98 -0.62 -20.65
CA LEU A 78 1.74 -0.36 -21.36
C LEU A 78 1.81 0.95 -22.13
N GLY A 79 1.35 0.92 -23.38
CA GLY A 79 0.99 2.13 -24.12
C GLY A 79 -0.28 2.80 -23.57
N PRO A 80 -0.66 3.99 -24.07
CA PRO A 80 -1.86 4.72 -23.63
C PRO A 80 -3.16 3.90 -23.67
N ALA A 81 -3.52 3.36 -24.83
CA ALA A 81 -4.73 2.55 -25.00
C ALA A 81 -4.71 1.29 -24.11
N GLN A 82 -3.56 0.62 -24.00
CA GLN A 82 -3.39 -0.56 -23.16
C GLN A 82 -3.53 -0.24 -21.67
N THR A 83 -3.06 0.93 -21.22
CA THR A 83 -3.21 1.39 -19.84
C THR A 83 -4.68 1.59 -19.49
N ARG A 84 -5.45 2.19 -20.42
CA ARG A 84 -6.90 2.35 -20.28
C ARG A 84 -7.62 1.00 -20.23
N ASP A 85 -7.30 0.11 -21.15
CA ASP A 85 -7.94 -1.21 -21.25
C ASP A 85 -7.60 -2.09 -20.02
N ALA A 86 -6.35 -2.04 -19.55
CA ALA A 86 -5.93 -2.70 -18.31
C ALA A 86 -6.70 -2.14 -17.10
N ALA A 87 -6.83 -0.81 -16.97
CA ALA A 87 -7.61 -0.20 -15.91
C ALA A 87 -9.08 -0.64 -15.94
N LEU A 88 -9.68 -0.76 -17.12
CA LEU A 88 -11.04 -1.26 -17.28
C LEU A 88 -11.17 -2.73 -16.85
N GLU A 89 -10.26 -3.60 -17.27
CA GLU A 89 -10.26 -5.01 -16.85
C GLU A 89 -10.06 -5.16 -15.34
N LEU A 90 -9.18 -4.35 -14.74
CA LEU A 90 -8.96 -4.32 -13.30
C LEU A 90 -10.23 -4.02 -12.53
N THR A 91 -11.08 -3.11 -13.03
CA THR A 91 -12.36 -2.77 -12.36
C THR A 91 -13.32 -3.96 -12.20
N ARG A 92 -13.13 -5.03 -13.00
CA ARG A 92 -13.94 -6.25 -12.93
C ARG A 92 -13.47 -7.23 -11.86
N ILE A 93 -12.15 -7.25 -11.59
CA ILE A 93 -11.55 -8.20 -10.64
C ILE A 93 -11.30 -7.58 -9.27
N VAL A 94 -11.04 -6.27 -9.17
CA VAL A 94 -10.78 -5.57 -7.90
C VAL A 94 -11.81 -5.83 -6.79
N PRO A 95 -13.12 -6.02 -7.06
CA PRO A 95 -14.08 -6.36 -6.01
C PRO A 95 -13.74 -7.64 -5.21
N SER A 96 -12.98 -8.58 -5.77
CA SER A 96 -12.55 -9.81 -5.07
C SER A 96 -11.18 -9.70 -4.40
N ALA A 97 -10.52 -8.54 -4.48
CA ALA A 97 -9.25 -8.31 -3.79
C ALA A 97 -9.40 -8.50 -2.28
N THR A 98 -8.39 -9.09 -1.63
CA THR A 98 -8.36 -9.25 -0.17
C THR A 98 -7.60 -8.11 0.50
N HIS A 99 -6.65 -7.52 -0.21
CA HIS A 99 -5.87 -6.38 0.26
C HIS A 99 -5.59 -5.41 -0.89
N ALA A 100 -5.41 -4.13 -0.56
CA ALA A 100 -5.12 -3.10 -1.54
C ALA A 100 -4.12 -2.06 -1.00
N TYR A 101 -3.58 -1.28 -1.92
CA TYR A 101 -2.78 -0.10 -1.68
C TYR A 101 -2.93 0.83 -2.89
N LEU A 102 -3.16 2.13 -2.67
CA LEU A 102 -3.08 3.17 -3.68
C LEU A 102 -2.28 4.36 -3.16
N SER A 103 -1.36 4.85 -3.96
CA SER A 103 -0.59 6.04 -3.62
C SER A 103 -0.05 6.72 -4.87
N PRO A 104 0.33 8.01 -4.78
CA PRO A 104 1.24 8.60 -5.76
C PRO A 104 2.46 7.69 -5.97
N CYS A 105 2.78 7.43 -7.23
CA CYS A 105 3.86 6.52 -7.58
C CYS A 105 5.21 7.20 -7.34
N ALA A 106 5.98 6.67 -6.40
CA ALA A 106 7.40 7.03 -6.24
C ALA A 106 8.35 5.94 -6.78
N TRP A 107 7.82 4.78 -7.20
CA TRP A 107 8.58 3.53 -7.43
C TRP A 107 7.88 2.67 -8.49
N PRO A 108 8.61 1.92 -9.34
CA PRO A 108 8.00 0.93 -10.22
C PRO A 108 7.21 -0.13 -9.42
N PRO A 109 6.08 -0.68 -9.95
CA PRO A 109 5.21 -1.62 -9.25
C PRO A 109 5.78 -3.04 -9.19
N VAL A 110 7.02 -3.17 -8.72
CA VAL A 110 7.81 -4.42 -8.81
C VAL A 110 7.78 -5.20 -7.51
N LYS A 111 7.66 -4.53 -6.37
CA LYS A 111 7.63 -5.15 -5.04
C LYS A 111 6.58 -4.51 -4.15
N ALA A 112 5.95 -5.32 -3.31
CA ALA A 112 5.00 -4.88 -2.30
C ALA A 112 4.98 -5.87 -1.14
N TYR A 113 4.62 -5.41 0.04
CA TYR A 113 4.49 -6.25 1.23
C TYR A 113 3.02 -6.61 1.47
N SER A 114 2.77 -7.90 1.68
CA SER A 114 1.48 -8.39 2.19
C SER A 114 1.68 -9.18 3.48
N PRO A 115 0.85 -8.97 4.52
CA PRO A 115 0.91 -9.76 5.74
C PRO A 115 0.43 -11.21 5.57
N VAL A 116 -0.14 -11.56 4.41
CA VAL A 116 -0.61 -12.90 4.05
C VAL A 116 0.37 -13.55 3.07
N THR A 117 0.61 -14.85 3.19
CA THR A 117 1.61 -15.62 2.43
C THR A 117 1.08 -16.30 1.16
N ASN A 118 -0.22 -16.64 1.07
CA ASN A 118 -0.80 -17.32 -0.09
C ASN A 118 -1.55 -16.36 -1.01
N GLY A 119 -1.31 -16.38 -2.33
CA GLY A 119 -1.95 -15.50 -3.31
C GLY A 119 -0.96 -14.82 -4.24
N ILE A 120 -1.45 -13.89 -5.06
CA ILE A 120 -0.61 -13.04 -5.91
C ILE A 120 -0.83 -11.57 -5.57
N ILE A 121 0.22 -10.76 -5.75
CA ILE A 121 0.12 -9.31 -5.69
C ILE A 121 0.19 -8.79 -7.12
N LEU A 122 -0.87 -8.12 -7.55
CA LEU A 122 -0.95 -7.46 -8.84
C LEU A 122 -0.58 -5.99 -8.67
N GLY A 123 0.46 -5.54 -9.36
CA GLY A 123 0.88 -4.14 -9.41
C GLY A 123 0.42 -3.49 -10.71
N PHE A 124 -0.25 -2.35 -10.61
CA PHE A 124 -0.65 -1.53 -11.75
C PHE A 124 -0.21 -0.08 -11.53
N ARG A 125 0.43 0.52 -12.53
CA ARG A 125 0.81 1.93 -12.51
C ARG A 125 0.18 2.63 -13.70
N ALA A 126 -0.37 3.82 -13.46
CA ALA A 126 -0.87 4.69 -14.51
C ALA A 126 -0.15 6.04 -14.45
N ARG A 127 0.53 6.41 -15.54
CA ARG A 127 1.11 7.74 -15.76
C ARG A 127 0.19 8.52 -16.69
N THR A 128 -0.26 9.66 -16.22
CA THR A 128 -1.26 10.50 -16.90
C THR A 128 -0.78 11.95 -16.93
N ARG A 129 -1.37 12.76 -17.82
CA ARG A 129 -1.15 14.22 -17.91
C ARG A 129 -2.10 14.99 -17.01
N VAL A 130 -3.20 14.36 -16.62
CA VAL A 130 -4.20 14.92 -15.70
C VAL A 130 -3.93 14.42 -14.29
N SER A 131 -4.41 15.15 -13.29
CA SER A 131 -4.29 14.71 -11.90
C SER A 131 -5.46 13.77 -11.57
N LEU A 132 -5.16 12.58 -11.08
CA LEU A 132 -6.14 11.60 -10.61
C LEU A 132 -6.35 11.76 -9.12
N ASP A 133 -7.56 11.53 -8.64
CA ASP A 133 -7.80 11.52 -7.20
C ASP A 133 -7.11 10.28 -6.59
N THR A 134 -6.36 10.49 -5.50
CA THR A 134 -5.81 9.38 -4.71
C THR A 134 -6.69 9.14 -3.49
N VAL A 135 -6.76 7.88 -3.07
CA VAL A 135 -7.68 7.44 -2.01
C VAL A 135 -7.11 7.77 -0.64
N GLN A 136 -7.95 8.26 0.27
CA GLN A 136 -7.55 8.55 1.65
C GLN A 136 -7.52 7.28 2.53
N ASP A 137 -8.35 6.29 2.21
CA ASP A 137 -8.42 4.99 2.90
C ASP A 137 -8.45 3.82 1.89
N ASP A 138 -7.30 3.17 1.72
CA ASP A 138 -7.11 2.01 0.83
C ASP A 138 -7.99 0.79 1.17
N ARG A 139 -8.68 0.82 2.30
CA ARG A 139 -9.65 -0.22 2.65
C ARG A 139 -10.92 -0.13 1.82
N GLN A 140 -11.22 1.02 1.24
CA GLN A 140 -12.46 1.27 0.52
C GLN A 140 -12.33 0.91 -0.96
N LEU A 141 -12.76 -0.32 -1.31
CA LEU A 141 -12.75 -0.80 -2.70
C LEU A 141 -13.53 0.09 -3.66
N THR A 142 -14.58 0.75 -3.20
CA THR A 142 -15.40 1.64 -4.04
C THR A 142 -14.59 2.83 -4.56
N GLU A 143 -13.76 3.44 -3.71
CA GLU A 143 -12.93 4.59 -4.09
C GLU A 143 -11.76 4.17 -4.98
N LEU A 144 -11.15 3.01 -4.70
CA LEU A 144 -10.13 2.41 -5.56
C LEU A 144 -10.68 2.09 -6.95
N THR A 145 -11.89 1.52 -7.01
CA THR A 145 -12.58 1.24 -8.28
C THR A 145 -12.94 2.51 -9.02
N ALA A 146 -13.35 3.58 -8.31
CA ALA A 146 -13.63 4.88 -8.90
C ALA A 146 -12.38 5.47 -9.58
N THR A 147 -11.22 5.38 -8.93
CA THR A 147 -9.94 5.86 -9.49
C THR A 147 -9.55 5.09 -10.74
N LEU A 148 -9.68 3.75 -10.74
CA LEU A 148 -9.45 2.95 -11.95
C LEU A 148 -10.42 3.30 -13.07
N ARG A 149 -11.69 3.61 -12.74
CA ARG A 149 -12.67 4.10 -13.73
C ARG A 149 -12.26 5.45 -14.31
N GLN A 150 -11.73 6.37 -13.51
CA GLN A 150 -11.18 7.63 -14.01
C GLN A 150 -10.09 7.35 -15.06
N VAL A 151 -9.12 6.49 -14.75
CA VAL A 151 -8.06 6.09 -15.70
C VAL A 151 -8.65 5.49 -16.97
N SER A 152 -9.65 4.61 -16.84
CA SER A 152 -10.31 3.96 -17.99
C SER A 152 -11.12 4.93 -18.87
N ALA A 153 -11.48 6.10 -18.35
CA ALA A 153 -12.26 7.11 -19.06
C ALA A 153 -11.38 8.17 -19.76
N LEU A 154 -10.08 8.18 -19.50
CA LEU A 154 -9.15 9.14 -20.12
C LEU A 154 -8.98 8.88 -21.62
N LEU A 155 -8.70 9.96 -22.34
CA LEU A 155 -8.29 9.90 -23.74
C LEU A 155 -6.83 9.40 -23.84
N ASP A 156 -6.48 8.77 -24.96
CA ASP A 156 -5.11 8.31 -25.20
C ASP A 156 -4.08 9.46 -25.15
N SER A 157 -4.50 10.68 -25.53
CA SER A 157 -3.68 11.90 -25.43
C SER A 157 -3.45 12.37 -23.99
N GLU A 158 -4.21 11.89 -23.02
CA GLU A 158 -4.09 12.23 -21.60
C GLU A 158 -3.30 11.19 -20.81
N ILE A 159 -2.97 10.05 -21.43
CA ILE A 159 -2.19 8.98 -20.83
C ILE A 159 -0.75 9.04 -21.38
N LEU A 160 0.23 8.94 -20.47
CA LEU A 160 1.66 8.85 -20.81
C LEU A 160 2.11 7.40 -20.96
N GLY A 161 1.44 6.47 -20.26
CA GLY A 161 1.67 5.03 -20.31
C GLY A 161 1.43 4.40 -18.94
N GLY A 162 1.74 3.13 -18.80
CA GLY A 162 1.50 2.41 -17.56
C GLY A 162 2.39 1.19 -17.40
N GLN A 163 2.24 0.51 -16.28
CA GLN A 163 2.88 -0.77 -16.05
C GLN A 163 1.87 -1.73 -15.43
N LEU A 164 1.86 -3.00 -15.85
CA LEU A 164 1.05 -4.05 -15.24
C LEU A 164 1.88 -5.32 -15.08
N GLN A 165 2.02 -5.79 -13.85
CA GLN A 165 2.80 -7.00 -13.57
C GLN A 165 2.42 -7.64 -12.24
N VAL A 166 2.84 -8.89 -12.05
CA VAL A 166 2.86 -9.50 -10.73
C VAL A 166 4.02 -8.88 -9.93
N ALA A 167 3.71 -8.30 -8.78
CA ALA A 167 4.70 -7.76 -7.86
C ALA A 167 5.26 -8.88 -6.98
N ALA A 168 6.56 -8.82 -6.70
CA ALA A 168 7.20 -9.71 -5.74
C ALA A 168 6.78 -9.35 -4.32
N ASP A 169 6.46 -10.36 -3.52
CA ASP A 169 6.25 -10.18 -2.08
C ASP A 169 7.61 -9.85 -1.43
N SER A 170 7.69 -8.73 -0.72
CA SER A 170 8.93 -8.22 -0.15
C SER A 170 8.70 -7.77 1.29
N GLN A 171 9.58 -8.20 2.20
CA GLN A 171 9.59 -7.74 3.60
C GLN A 171 10.44 -6.49 3.82
N ASP A 172 10.86 -5.83 2.72
CA ASP A 172 11.58 -4.56 2.80
C ASP A 172 10.69 -3.52 3.50
N PRO A 173 11.17 -2.83 4.55
CA PRO A 173 10.39 -1.81 5.26
C PRO A 173 9.92 -0.67 4.34
N ASP A 174 10.59 -0.47 3.22
CA ASP A 174 10.27 0.53 2.21
C ASP A 174 9.24 0.04 1.16
N ALA A 175 8.88 -1.25 1.17
CA ALA A 175 7.89 -1.78 0.23
C ALA A 175 6.46 -1.31 0.59
N PRO A 176 5.64 -0.93 -0.42
CA PRO A 176 4.23 -0.60 -0.21
C PRO A 176 3.50 -1.71 0.57
N ARG A 177 2.96 -1.37 1.74
CA ARG A 177 2.28 -2.30 2.62
C ARG A 177 0.79 -2.34 2.32
N LEU A 178 0.33 -3.46 1.79
CA LEU A 178 -1.09 -3.65 1.49
C LEU A 178 -1.90 -3.77 2.79
N VAL A 179 -3.07 -3.13 2.80
CA VAL A 179 -4.03 -3.19 3.90
C VAL A 179 -5.22 -4.07 3.52
N PRO A 180 -5.81 -4.82 4.47
CA PRO A 180 -6.98 -5.63 4.20
C PRO A 180 -8.14 -4.72 3.82
N VAL A 181 -8.80 -5.03 2.70
CA VAL A 181 -9.93 -4.22 2.23
C VAL A 181 -11.21 -4.54 3.01
N ASP A 182 -12.02 -3.52 3.23
CA ASP A 182 -13.37 -3.72 3.72
C ASP A 182 -14.23 -4.14 2.53
N GLN A 183 -14.53 -5.42 2.43
CA GLN A 183 -15.43 -5.93 1.40
C GLN A 183 -16.89 -5.46 1.60
N GLY A 184 -17.14 -4.66 2.64
CA GLY A 184 -18.44 -4.17 3.00
C GLY A 184 -19.31 -5.28 3.55
N SER A 185 -20.20 -4.92 4.46
CA SER A 185 -21.41 -5.72 4.65
C SER A 185 -22.29 -5.52 3.41
N LEU A 186 -22.26 -6.45 2.45
CA LEU A 186 -23.38 -6.57 1.51
C LEU A 186 -24.67 -6.58 2.34
N PRO A 187 -25.77 -5.91 1.93
CA PRO A 187 -27.03 -5.96 2.67
C PRO A 187 -27.41 -7.42 2.96
N GLY A 188 -27.64 -7.75 4.23
CA GLY A 188 -27.89 -9.13 4.65
C GLY A 188 -26.67 -10.05 4.67
N HIS A 189 -25.45 -9.53 4.68
CA HIS A 189 -24.20 -10.27 4.82
C HIS A 189 -23.29 -9.63 5.88
N ARG A 190 -22.49 -10.47 6.52
CA ARG A 190 -21.43 -10.13 7.47
C ARG A 190 -20.10 -10.65 6.93
N PRO A 191 -18.95 -10.03 7.22
CA PRO A 191 -17.66 -10.60 6.86
C PRO A 191 -17.42 -11.89 7.67
N CYS A 192 -16.93 -12.94 6.99
CA CYS A 192 -16.52 -14.16 7.67
C CYS A 192 -15.43 -13.83 8.71
N PRO A 193 -15.53 -14.30 9.97
CA PRO A 193 -14.54 -13.96 11.00
C PRO A 193 -13.12 -14.43 10.64
N HIS A 194 -13.01 -15.51 9.85
CA HIS A 194 -11.75 -16.12 9.45
C HIS A 194 -11.18 -15.59 8.13
N CYS A 195 -11.93 -15.71 7.03
CA CYS A 195 -11.44 -15.38 5.69
C CYS A 195 -11.94 -14.03 5.16
N LYS A 196 -12.73 -13.29 5.96
CA LYS A 196 -13.32 -11.98 5.63
C LYS A 196 -14.23 -11.92 4.41
N GLN A 197 -14.36 -13.00 3.65
CA GLN A 197 -15.33 -13.14 2.56
C GLN A 197 -16.76 -12.86 3.03
N PRO A 198 -17.62 -12.30 2.15
CA PRO A 198 -18.97 -11.93 2.51
C PRO A 198 -19.77 -13.20 2.80
N LEU A 199 -20.37 -13.26 3.98
CA LEU A 199 -21.15 -14.38 4.45
C LEU A 199 -22.59 -13.90 4.68
N PRO A 200 -23.62 -14.51 4.07
CA PRO A 200 -25.00 -14.15 4.37
C PRO A 200 -25.25 -14.21 5.89
N VAL A 201 -25.95 -13.25 6.50
CA VAL A 201 -26.14 -13.23 7.97
C VAL A 201 -26.81 -14.50 8.50
N PHE A 202 -27.64 -15.15 7.69
CA PHE A 202 -28.28 -16.42 8.00
C PHE A 202 -27.38 -17.65 7.82
N ALA A 203 -26.22 -17.51 7.16
CA ALA A 203 -25.31 -18.62 6.93
C ALA A 203 -24.53 -18.96 8.22
N THR A 204 -24.54 -20.24 8.58
CA THR A 204 -23.84 -20.80 9.74
C THR A 204 -22.43 -21.32 9.40
N ARG A 205 -22.11 -21.43 8.10
CA ARG A 205 -20.78 -21.76 7.57
C ARG A 205 -20.42 -20.89 6.39
N CYS A 206 -19.13 -20.56 6.31
CA CYS A 206 -18.55 -19.90 5.15
C CYS A 206 -18.41 -20.88 3.98
N GLY A 207 -19.04 -20.55 2.83
CA GLY A 207 -18.89 -21.32 1.59
C GLY A 207 -17.46 -21.32 1.05
N ALA A 208 -16.69 -20.24 1.30
CA ALA A 208 -15.31 -20.12 0.85
C ALA A 208 -14.29 -20.93 1.68
N CYS A 209 -14.30 -20.79 3.02
CA CYS A 209 -13.28 -21.40 3.89
C CYS A 209 -13.80 -22.49 4.82
N GLY A 210 -15.10 -22.80 4.80
CA GLY A 210 -15.71 -23.83 5.65
C GLY A 210 -15.83 -23.48 7.15
N SER A 211 -15.31 -22.34 7.58
CA SER A 211 -15.37 -21.92 8.99
C SER A 211 -16.81 -21.69 9.45
N ARG A 212 -17.09 -21.99 10.73
CA ARG A 212 -18.39 -21.69 11.34
C ARG A 212 -18.49 -20.20 11.60
N ALA A 213 -19.64 -19.65 11.26
CA ALA A 213 -19.99 -18.30 11.62
C ALA A 213 -20.25 -18.28 13.13
N MET A 214 -19.37 -17.64 13.91
CA MET A 214 -19.62 -17.49 15.35
C MET A 214 -20.89 -16.64 15.52
N SER A 215 -21.81 -17.14 16.34
CA SER A 215 -23.10 -16.51 16.68
C SER A 215 -22.89 -15.25 17.47
#